data_AF-A0A6G4AU81-F1
#
_entry.id   AF-A0A6G4AU81-F1
#
_cell.length_a   1.000
_cell.length_b   1.000
_cell.length_c   1.000
_cell.angle_alpha   90.00
_cell.angle_beta   90.00
_cell.angle_gamma   90.00
#
_symmetry.space_group_name_H-M   'P 1'
#
loop_
_entity.id
_entity.type
_entity.pdbx_description
1 polymer ?
#
loop_
_entity_poly.entity_id
_entity_poly.type
_entity_poly.pdbx_seq_one_letter_code
_entity_poly.pdbx_strand_id
1 'polypeptide(L)'
;MNSRWTSRGARTTRRQTLAALAALTAGGAVGIAGVTGIAGCGAGHARGATAEPARASEPGAAEPFTSAAGDKRALLLQIMAHPDDDLYFMNPDAEQVLRSGVPVVCVYVTAGEARGINHQAGTPIPHADKAAYSASRHQGLRQAYAQMMGLNQFAPWQRSVLRLPGGVTAETNTLVGGARSARLIFLNIAMLSDGGVRIPALWNTPGTVMRTLLATGSPVAHPSSYGHQTLVDVLAGIMDRYRPTLIHTLDPDPDFQVHDVLHPKDNDQPGCSDHRDHTPVALFTWKAIAQWVAAATQRDKRAPRFTTTAFRGYYNQRWPHNLPPAVLAQKARAIKSYGGAPDWDCGNAAGCGDYSQGGVRPLRNRKGWIRSTHYRYPASLPAPTTDAQGRLVAYGVLGAQAVRWRETGPGSGRFGAPRGLGGGPLAPALAAVRDSAGR
;
A
#
# COMPACT_ATOMS: atom_id res chain seq x y z
N MET A 1 28.35 -70.28 -14.04
CA MET A 1 29.39 -70.78 -13.13
C MET A 1 29.44 -69.88 -11.91
N ASN A 2 29.24 -70.46 -10.71
CA ASN A 2 29.60 -70.07 -9.32
C ASN A 2 30.16 -68.63 -9.07
N SER A 3 29.86 -67.84 -8.04
CA SER A 3 29.38 -67.97 -6.62
C SER A 3 28.92 -66.55 -6.17
N ARG A 4 27.85 -66.31 -5.39
CA ARG A 4 27.59 -66.47 -3.93
C ARG A 4 28.23 -65.40 -2.99
N TRP A 5 27.36 -64.74 -2.20
CA TRP A 5 27.51 -63.88 -0.98
C TRP A 5 27.88 -62.39 -1.16
N THR A 6 26.99 -61.39 -0.98
CA THR A 6 26.25 -60.80 0.18
C THR A 6 27.09 -60.03 1.22
N SER A 7 26.76 -58.73 1.39
CA SER A 7 26.81 -58.05 2.69
C SER A 7 25.62 -57.09 2.83
N ARG A 8 25.03 -57.11 4.03
CA ARG A 8 23.85 -56.37 4.50
C ARG A 8 24.27 -55.09 5.23
N GLY A 9 23.34 -54.14 5.33
CA GLY A 9 23.29 -53.10 6.36
C GLY A 9 23.49 -51.69 5.80
N ALA A 10 22.81 -50.64 6.23
CA ALA A 10 21.62 -50.47 7.05
C ALA A 10 21.08 -49.06 6.72
N ARG A 11 19.76 -48.88 6.69
CA ARG A 11 19.12 -47.56 6.51
C ARG A 11 19.35 -46.71 7.75
N THR A 12 19.81 -45.48 7.57
CA THR A 12 19.70 -44.41 8.57
C THR A 12 18.90 -43.25 7.96
N THR A 13 17.72 -43.05 8.53
CA THR A 13 16.72 -42.07 8.13
C THR A 13 16.92 -40.74 8.85
N ARG A 14 17.11 -39.67 8.08
CA ARG A 14 16.46 -38.34 8.19
C ARG A 14 15.93 -37.91 9.57
N ARG A 15 16.77 -37.87 10.60
CA ARG A 15 16.61 -37.12 11.86
C ARG A 15 17.93 -37.22 12.62
N GLN A 16 18.81 -36.22 12.44
CA GLN A 16 19.95 -35.83 13.31
C GLN A 16 20.99 -35.09 12.45
N THR A 17 20.78 -33.79 12.20
CA THR A 17 21.84 -32.82 11.84
C THR A 17 21.28 -31.39 11.90
N LEU A 18 20.75 -30.97 13.06
CA LEU A 18 20.52 -29.56 13.39
C LEU A 18 20.63 -29.38 14.91
N ALA A 19 21.86 -29.23 15.39
CA ALA A 19 22.21 -28.64 16.69
C ALA A 19 23.68 -28.19 16.63
N ALA A 20 23.98 -27.03 17.23
CA ALA A 20 25.23 -26.25 17.18
C ALA A 20 25.34 -25.33 15.95
N LEU A 21 25.49 -24.01 16.05
CA LEU A 21 26.09 -23.19 17.10
C LEU A 21 25.26 -21.93 17.39
N ALA A 22 24.97 -21.72 18.68
CA ALA A 22 24.72 -20.41 19.26
C ALA A 22 25.78 -20.20 20.35
N ALA A 23 26.64 -19.20 20.22
CA ALA A 23 27.37 -18.54 21.31
C ALA A 23 28.26 -17.39 20.78
N LEU A 24 28.35 -16.32 21.59
CA LEU A 24 29.28 -15.18 21.56
C LEU A 24 28.85 -14.05 20.60
N THR A 25 28.57 -12.82 21.04
CA THR A 25 29.38 -12.00 21.98
C THR A 25 28.53 -10.99 22.78
N ALA A 26 28.83 -10.89 24.08
CA ALA A 26 28.52 -9.75 24.93
C ALA A 26 29.85 -9.18 25.47
N GLY A 27 29.95 -7.85 25.51
CA GLY A 27 31.07 -7.09 26.08
C GLY A 27 31.46 -5.94 25.14
N GLY A 28 31.56 -4.68 25.55
CA GLY A 28 31.34 -4.03 26.85
C GLY A 28 31.29 -2.51 26.63
N ALA A 29 30.78 -1.77 27.60
CA ALA A 29 30.84 -0.31 27.62
C ALA A 29 31.31 0.15 29.01
N VAL A 30 32.46 0.82 29.07
CA VAL A 30 33.00 1.50 30.25
C VAL A 30 33.55 2.86 29.85
N GLY A 31 33.09 3.92 30.55
CA GLY A 31 33.73 5.24 30.72
C GLY A 31 33.73 6.18 29.50
N ILE A 32 33.66 7.51 29.59
CA ILE A 32 34.07 8.46 30.64
C ILE A 32 33.21 9.75 30.56
N ALA A 33 33.13 10.45 31.68
CA ALA A 33 32.39 11.69 31.96
C ALA A 33 32.90 12.97 31.27
N GLY A 34 31.95 13.90 31.05
CA GLY A 34 31.97 15.30 31.53
C GLY A 34 32.95 16.32 30.95
N VAL A 35 32.41 17.38 30.32
CA VAL A 35 32.89 18.78 30.43
C VAL A 35 31.70 19.75 30.36
N THR A 36 31.70 20.74 31.25
CA THR A 36 30.75 21.85 31.44
C THR A 36 31.18 23.16 30.76
N GLY A 37 30.20 23.99 30.35
CA GLY A 37 30.32 25.45 30.06
C GLY A 37 30.46 25.80 28.56
N ILE A 38 29.99 26.92 27.99
CA ILE A 38 29.41 28.20 28.45
C ILE A 38 28.59 28.80 27.27
N ALA A 39 27.70 29.75 27.56
CA ALA A 39 26.72 30.44 26.71
C ALA A 39 27.21 31.09 25.40
N GLY A 40 26.30 31.21 24.42
CA GLY A 40 26.40 32.10 23.26
C GLY A 40 25.14 32.08 22.38
N CYS A 41 24.48 33.23 22.24
CA CYS A 41 23.26 33.45 21.46
C CYS A 41 23.47 33.29 19.94
N GLY A 42 22.45 32.84 19.20
CA GLY A 42 22.30 33.18 17.77
C GLY A 42 21.83 32.07 16.84
N ALA A 43 20.72 32.35 16.15
CA ALA A 43 20.20 31.73 14.92
C ALA A 43 19.74 30.25 14.98
N GLY A 44 18.42 30.08 15.04
CA GLY A 44 17.74 28.83 14.79
C GLY A 44 18.04 28.29 13.38
N HIS A 45 18.96 27.34 13.30
CA HIS A 45 19.00 26.38 12.22
C HIS A 45 18.20 25.17 12.69
N ALA A 46 17.10 24.88 12.00
CA ALA A 46 16.42 23.60 12.12
C ALA A 46 17.45 22.52 11.79
N ARG A 47 18.02 21.89 12.84
CA ARG A 47 18.86 20.71 12.69
C ARG A 47 18.05 19.71 11.89
N GLY A 48 18.59 19.32 10.73
CA GLY A 48 17.99 18.32 9.88
C GLY A 48 17.62 17.12 10.75
N ALA A 49 16.32 16.85 10.83
CA ALA A 49 15.82 15.68 11.51
C ALA A 49 16.39 14.47 10.76
N THR A 50 17.45 13.88 11.31
CA THR A 50 17.83 12.51 11.00
C THR A 50 16.56 11.68 11.12
N ALA A 51 16.25 10.90 10.10
CA ALA A 51 15.08 10.02 10.11
C ALA A 51 15.22 9.04 11.29
N GLU A 52 14.65 9.38 12.45
CA GLU A 52 14.61 8.45 13.57
C GLU A 52 13.75 7.25 13.16
N PRO A 53 14.18 6.02 13.47
CA PRO A 53 13.32 4.86 13.34
C PRO A 53 12.00 5.11 14.08
N ALA A 54 10.89 4.61 13.54
CA ALA A 54 9.63 4.62 14.25
C ALA A 54 9.82 3.91 15.60
N ARG A 55 9.52 4.61 16.70
CA ARG A 55 9.61 4.02 18.04
C ARG A 55 8.47 3.03 18.24
N ALA A 56 8.80 1.86 18.77
CA ALA A 56 7.80 0.88 19.16
C ALA A 56 6.82 1.48 20.17
N SER A 57 5.54 1.15 20.03
CA SER A 57 4.52 1.58 21.00
C SER A 57 4.53 0.67 22.23
N GLU A 58 4.33 1.24 23.41
CA GLU A 58 4.20 0.46 24.64
C GLU A 58 2.85 -0.30 24.70
N PRO A 59 2.76 -1.41 25.45
CA PRO A 59 1.49 -2.09 25.71
C PRO A 59 0.45 -1.15 26.35
N GLY A 60 -0.83 -1.33 26.03
CA GLY A 60 -1.89 -0.44 26.51
C GLY A 60 -3.29 -0.93 26.16
N ALA A 61 -4.32 -0.14 26.49
CA ALA A 61 -5.67 -0.43 26.03
C ALA A 61 -5.76 -0.24 24.50
N ALA A 62 -6.30 -1.24 23.80
CA ALA A 62 -6.64 -1.10 22.39
C ALA A 62 -8.17 -1.04 22.28
N GLU A 63 -8.66 -0.25 21.34
CA GLU A 63 -10.09 -0.08 21.16
C GLU A 63 -10.66 -1.14 20.22
N PRO A 64 -11.81 -1.77 20.52
CA PRO A 64 -12.42 -2.75 19.64
C PRO A 64 -12.87 -2.11 18.33
N PHE A 65 -13.01 -2.92 17.27
CA PHE A 65 -13.94 -2.63 16.18
C PHE A 65 -15.36 -2.72 16.73
N THR A 66 -15.83 -1.72 17.48
CA THR A 66 -17.22 -1.68 17.90
C THR A 66 -18.08 -1.34 16.70
N SER A 67 -18.64 -2.35 16.04
CA SER A 67 -19.85 -2.20 15.22
C SER A 67 -21.06 -2.11 16.14
N ALA A 68 -21.07 -1.17 17.09
CA ALA A 68 -22.35 -0.74 17.64
C ALA A 68 -23.02 -0.02 16.48
N ALA A 69 -24.08 -0.63 15.93
CA ALA A 69 -24.91 -0.05 14.89
C ALA A 69 -25.22 1.40 15.26
N GLY A 70 -24.68 2.35 14.50
CA GLY A 70 -24.84 3.76 14.84
C GLY A 70 -23.80 4.69 14.23
N ASP A 71 -22.52 4.61 14.61
CA ASP A 71 -21.77 5.89 14.65
C ASP A 71 -20.30 5.94 14.21
N LYS A 72 -19.76 4.96 13.45
CA LYS A 72 -18.45 5.12 12.77
C LYS A 72 -18.47 4.45 11.40
N ARG A 73 -18.48 5.24 10.33
CA ARG A 73 -18.48 4.75 8.94
C ARG A 73 -17.12 4.13 8.63
N ALA A 74 -17.10 2.82 8.32
CA ALA A 74 -15.92 2.17 7.77
C ALA A 74 -15.44 2.95 6.53
N LEU A 75 -14.13 2.96 6.28
CA LEU A 75 -13.55 3.62 5.11
C LEU A 75 -12.29 2.86 4.70
N LEU A 76 -12.19 2.60 3.39
CA LEU A 76 -10.98 2.10 2.75
C LEU A 76 -10.18 3.27 2.20
N LEU A 77 -8.94 3.40 2.66
CA LEU A 77 -7.93 4.28 2.06
C LEU A 77 -6.95 3.43 1.25
N GLN A 78 -6.78 3.72 -0.03
CA GLN A 78 -5.79 3.07 -0.90
C GLN A 78 -4.70 4.09 -1.25
N ILE A 79 -3.44 3.71 -1.08
CA ILE A 79 -2.29 4.55 -1.45
C ILE A 79 -1.44 3.78 -2.46
N MET A 80 -1.29 4.36 -3.66
CA MET A 80 -0.63 3.73 -4.80
C MET A 80 0.35 4.69 -5.47
N ALA A 81 1.28 4.13 -6.25
CA ALA A 81 2.25 4.93 -6.97
C ALA A 81 1.64 5.56 -8.22
N HIS A 82 0.95 4.79 -9.07
CA HIS A 82 0.45 5.23 -10.36
C HIS A 82 -1.08 5.11 -10.51
N PRO A 83 -1.67 5.94 -11.38
CA PRO A 83 -3.07 5.86 -11.81
C PRO A 83 -3.48 4.55 -12.52
N ASP A 84 -3.60 3.42 -11.84
CA ASP A 84 -4.15 2.12 -12.32
C ASP A 84 -3.73 0.95 -11.42
N ASP A 85 -2.72 1.18 -10.57
CA ASP A 85 -2.17 0.17 -9.65
C ASP A 85 -3.29 -0.50 -8.81
N ASP A 86 -4.31 0.23 -8.37
CA ASP A 86 -5.46 -0.32 -7.66
C ASP A 86 -6.30 -1.24 -8.55
N LEU A 87 -6.52 -0.86 -9.82
CA LEU A 87 -7.26 -1.68 -10.77
C LEU A 87 -6.54 -3.00 -11.07
N TYR A 88 -5.21 -3.00 -11.11
CA TYR A 88 -4.41 -4.19 -11.42
C TYR A 88 -4.05 -5.03 -10.19
N PHE A 89 -3.76 -4.42 -9.05
CA PHE A 89 -3.15 -5.13 -7.92
C PHE A 89 -4.04 -5.21 -6.69
N MET A 90 -5.02 -4.31 -6.53
CA MET A 90 -5.89 -4.27 -5.35
C MET A 90 -7.34 -4.71 -5.62
N ASN A 91 -7.77 -4.72 -6.88
CA ASN A 91 -9.04 -5.33 -7.28
C ASN A 91 -8.91 -6.85 -7.36
N PRO A 92 -9.92 -7.65 -6.92
CA PRO A 92 -11.32 -7.25 -6.72
C PRO A 92 -11.68 -6.69 -5.34
N ASP A 93 -10.77 -6.66 -4.37
CA ASP A 93 -11.10 -6.28 -2.98
C ASP A 93 -11.66 -4.86 -2.89
N ALA A 94 -11.03 -3.91 -3.58
CA ALA A 94 -11.48 -2.52 -3.60
C ALA A 94 -12.91 -2.38 -4.14
N GLU A 95 -13.23 -3.07 -5.24
CA GLU A 95 -14.57 -3.10 -5.80
C GLU A 95 -15.57 -3.77 -4.84
N GLN A 96 -15.21 -4.87 -4.18
CA GLN A 96 -16.09 -5.53 -3.21
C GLN A 96 -16.43 -4.62 -2.03
N VAL A 97 -15.41 -3.96 -1.46
CA VAL A 97 -15.57 -2.96 -0.39
C VAL A 97 -16.51 -1.84 -0.86
N LEU A 98 -16.26 -1.26 -2.03
CA LEU A 98 -17.10 -0.19 -2.58
C LEU A 98 -18.56 -0.64 -2.81
N ARG A 99 -18.77 -1.85 -3.34
CA ARG A 99 -20.11 -2.39 -3.61
C ARG A 99 -20.90 -2.68 -2.33
N SER A 100 -20.21 -2.97 -1.22
CA SER A 100 -20.81 -3.11 0.13
C SER A 100 -21.28 -1.80 0.77
N GLY A 101 -21.06 -0.65 0.11
CA GLY A 101 -21.43 0.67 0.64
C GLY A 101 -20.38 1.31 1.53
N VAL A 102 -19.19 0.71 1.65
CA VAL A 102 -18.04 1.33 2.33
C VAL A 102 -17.40 2.36 1.41
N PRO A 103 -17.27 3.64 1.84
CA PRO A 103 -16.55 4.66 1.08
C PRO A 103 -15.10 4.25 0.78
N VAL A 104 -14.65 4.55 -0.44
CA VAL A 104 -13.27 4.33 -0.88
C VAL A 104 -12.60 5.66 -1.19
N VAL A 105 -11.41 5.88 -0.63
CA VAL A 105 -10.53 7.02 -0.93
C VAL A 105 -9.24 6.47 -1.54
N CYS A 106 -8.89 6.92 -2.74
CA CYS A 106 -7.68 6.52 -3.45
C CYS A 106 -6.71 7.69 -3.50
N VAL A 107 -5.44 7.44 -3.22
CA VAL A 107 -4.35 8.40 -3.32
C VAL A 107 -3.35 7.88 -4.34
N TYR A 108 -3.20 8.62 -5.43
CA TYR A 108 -2.21 8.36 -6.47
C TYR A 108 -1.04 9.31 -6.26
N VAL A 109 0.12 8.76 -5.87
CA VAL A 109 1.28 9.56 -5.46
C VAL A 109 1.93 10.24 -6.66
N THR A 110 2.12 9.52 -7.76
CA THR A 110 2.72 10.06 -8.97
C THR A 110 1.68 10.43 -10.02
N ALA A 111 2.05 11.32 -10.95
CA ALA A 111 1.17 11.74 -12.05
C ALA A 111 0.98 10.66 -13.14
N GLY A 112 1.73 9.56 -13.09
CA GLY A 112 1.60 8.46 -14.03
C GLY A 112 1.94 8.80 -15.48
N GLU A 113 2.64 9.91 -15.72
CA GLU A 113 2.78 10.48 -17.06
C GLU A 113 3.83 9.77 -17.91
N ALA A 114 4.76 9.03 -17.31
CA ALA A 114 5.84 8.33 -18.00
C ALA A 114 6.49 9.17 -19.12
N ARG A 115 6.30 8.79 -20.39
CA ARG A 115 6.79 9.52 -21.58
C ARG A 115 5.78 10.51 -22.17
N GLY A 116 4.55 10.56 -21.68
CA GLY A 116 3.47 11.41 -22.17
C GLY A 116 2.82 10.92 -23.47
N ILE A 117 3.01 9.64 -23.84
CA ILE A 117 2.49 9.10 -25.11
C ILE A 117 1.23 8.29 -24.83
N ASN A 118 0.06 8.82 -25.22
CA ASN A 118 -1.21 8.10 -25.11
C ASN A 118 -1.56 7.36 -26.42
N HIS A 119 -0.93 6.21 -26.65
CA HIS A 119 -1.02 5.49 -27.93
C HIS A 119 -2.08 4.39 -27.92
N GLN A 120 -2.99 4.43 -28.90
CA GLN A 120 -3.88 3.31 -29.21
C GLN A 120 -3.17 2.33 -30.15
N ALA A 121 -3.21 1.04 -29.82
CA ALA A 121 -2.61 0.02 -30.67
C ALA A 121 -3.24 0.04 -32.08
N GLY A 122 -2.40 0.01 -33.11
CA GLY A 122 -2.84 0.04 -34.51
C GLY A 122 -3.02 1.44 -35.11
N THR A 123 -2.78 2.52 -34.35
CA THR A 123 -2.80 3.89 -34.86
C THR A 123 -1.39 4.48 -34.95
N PRO A 124 -1.18 5.62 -35.64
CA PRO A 124 0.07 6.39 -35.52
C PRO A 124 0.39 6.74 -34.07
N ILE A 125 1.69 6.80 -33.74
CA ILE A 125 2.15 7.20 -32.40
C ILE A 125 1.96 8.72 -32.25
N PRO A 126 1.19 9.20 -31.26
CA PRO A 126 1.00 10.63 -31.06
C PRO A 126 2.24 11.28 -30.46
N HIS A 127 2.30 12.62 -30.56
CA HIS A 127 3.31 13.40 -29.86
C HIS A 127 3.21 13.23 -28.33
N ALA A 128 4.35 13.33 -27.66
CA ALA A 128 4.43 13.26 -26.22
C ALA A 128 3.83 14.53 -25.58
N ASP A 129 2.82 14.34 -24.73
CA ASP A 129 2.27 15.36 -23.84
C ASP A 129 2.02 14.73 -22.47
N LYS A 130 2.90 15.03 -21.52
CA LYS A 130 2.83 14.52 -20.15
C LYS A 130 1.60 15.03 -19.41
N ALA A 131 1.25 16.30 -19.56
CA ALA A 131 0.14 16.92 -18.84
C ALA A 131 -1.20 16.38 -19.36
N ALA A 132 -1.34 16.24 -20.67
CA ALA A 132 -2.53 15.65 -21.28
C ALA A 132 -2.66 14.17 -20.94
N TYR A 133 -1.57 13.39 -21.01
CA TYR A 133 -1.62 11.97 -20.68
C TYR A 133 -1.96 11.73 -19.21
N SER A 134 -1.41 12.51 -18.27
CA SER A 134 -1.82 12.44 -16.86
C SER A 134 -3.33 12.75 -16.69
N ALA A 135 -3.83 13.78 -17.36
CA ALA A 135 -5.26 14.12 -17.34
C ALA A 135 -6.15 13.03 -17.94
N SER A 136 -5.72 12.36 -19.01
CA SER A 136 -6.47 11.26 -19.62
C SER A 136 -6.54 10.04 -18.69
N ARG A 137 -5.46 9.73 -17.95
CA ARG A 137 -5.45 8.69 -16.92
C ARG A 137 -6.38 9.02 -15.74
N HIS A 138 -6.44 10.28 -15.30
CA HIS A 138 -7.42 10.71 -14.28
C HIS A 138 -8.86 10.48 -14.77
N GLN A 139 -9.14 10.81 -16.04
CA GLN A 139 -10.43 10.54 -16.65
C GLN A 139 -10.73 9.03 -16.74
N GLY A 140 -9.74 8.20 -17.09
CA GLY A 140 -9.84 6.74 -17.04
C GLY A 140 -10.31 6.22 -15.67
N LEU A 141 -9.67 6.68 -14.59
CA LEU A 141 -10.03 6.26 -13.24
C LEU A 141 -11.43 6.70 -12.84
N ARG A 142 -11.83 7.93 -13.18
CA ARG A 142 -13.22 8.40 -12.98
C ARG A 142 -14.24 7.46 -13.62
N GLN A 143 -13.95 6.99 -14.83
CA GLN A 143 -14.82 6.05 -15.55
C GLN A 143 -14.84 4.66 -14.89
N ALA A 144 -13.68 4.13 -14.53
CA ALA A 144 -13.57 2.83 -13.87
C ALA A 144 -14.31 2.79 -12.53
N TYR A 145 -14.15 3.83 -11.69
CA TYR A 145 -14.86 3.90 -10.41
C TYR A 145 -16.36 4.10 -10.57
N ALA A 146 -16.82 4.91 -11.54
CA ALA A 146 -18.24 5.02 -11.84
C ALA A 146 -18.83 3.65 -12.25
N GLN A 147 -18.11 2.89 -13.09
CA GLN A 147 -18.50 1.53 -13.49
C GLN A 147 -18.53 0.57 -12.29
N MET A 148 -17.52 0.58 -11.42
CA MET A 148 -17.48 -0.26 -10.20
C MET A 148 -18.62 0.07 -9.22
N MET A 149 -19.08 1.32 -9.20
CA MET A 149 -20.26 1.75 -8.42
C MET A 149 -21.59 1.34 -9.05
N GLY A 150 -21.58 0.82 -10.29
CA GLY A 150 -22.79 0.49 -11.06
C GLY A 150 -23.48 1.71 -11.65
N LEU A 151 -22.76 2.82 -11.83
CA LEU A 151 -23.26 4.05 -12.42
C LEU A 151 -22.92 4.10 -13.92
N ASN A 152 -23.48 5.08 -14.61
CA ASN A 152 -23.02 5.45 -15.95
C ASN A 152 -21.51 5.77 -15.88
N GLN A 153 -20.71 5.21 -16.79
CA GLN A 153 -19.24 5.39 -16.79
C GLN A 153 -18.81 6.86 -16.93
N PHE A 154 -19.64 7.71 -17.53
CA PHE A 154 -19.39 9.15 -17.67
C PHE A 154 -20.17 9.97 -16.64
N ALA A 155 -20.60 9.36 -15.53
CA ALA A 155 -21.23 10.09 -14.43
C ALA A 155 -20.38 11.30 -14.02
N PRO A 156 -20.99 12.47 -13.79
CA PRO A 156 -20.24 13.69 -13.50
C PRO A 156 -19.56 13.59 -12.13
N TRP A 157 -18.25 13.85 -12.11
CA TRP A 157 -17.46 13.89 -10.88
C TRP A 157 -17.32 15.33 -10.38
N GLN A 158 -17.45 15.53 -9.08
CA GLN A 158 -17.10 16.81 -8.45
C GLN A 158 -15.58 16.91 -8.34
N ARG A 159 -14.97 17.86 -9.07
CA ARG A 159 -13.52 18.11 -9.06
C ARG A 159 -13.24 19.35 -8.22
N SER A 160 -12.25 19.29 -7.33
CA SER A 160 -11.84 20.41 -6.48
C SER A 160 -10.37 20.30 -6.07
N VAL A 161 -9.87 21.31 -5.35
CA VAL A 161 -8.51 21.33 -4.79
C VAL A 161 -8.56 20.95 -3.31
N LEU A 162 -7.77 19.95 -2.93
CA LEU A 162 -7.54 19.55 -1.55
C LEU A 162 -6.26 20.21 -1.02
N ARG A 163 -6.38 21.00 0.05
CA ARG A 163 -5.21 21.54 0.78
C ARG A 163 -4.68 20.50 1.78
N LEU A 164 -3.38 20.28 1.75
CA LEU A 164 -2.65 19.27 2.51
C LEU A 164 -1.52 19.94 3.33
N PRO A 165 -0.96 19.23 4.33
CA PRO A 165 0.17 19.73 5.11
C PRO A 165 1.33 20.25 4.24
N GLY A 166 2.07 21.23 4.77
CA GLY A 166 3.19 21.86 4.06
C GLY A 166 2.78 22.80 2.92
N GLY A 167 1.50 23.23 2.88
CA GLY A 167 0.99 24.12 1.82
C GLY A 167 0.75 23.42 0.47
N VAL A 168 0.90 22.09 0.44
CA VAL A 168 0.69 21.26 -0.74
C VAL A 168 -0.78 21.28 -1.16
N THR A 169 -1.04 21.27 -2.46
CA THR A 169 -2.37 21.14 -3.03
C THR A 169 -2.46 19.94 -3.97
N ALA A 170 -3.54 19.17 -3.87
CA ALA A 170 -3.82 18.03 -4.74
C ALA A 170 -5.18 18.17 -5.42
N GLU A 171 -5.32 17.64 -6.64
CA GLU A 171 -6.65 17.51 -7.25
C GLU A 171 -7.41 16.40 -6.53
N THR A 172 -8.66 16.66 -6.18
CA THR A 172 -9.57 15.62 -5.66
C THR A 172 -10.83 15.54 -6.50
N ASN A 173 -11.26 14.32 -6.79
CA ASN A 173 -12.47 14.03 -7.56
C ASN A 173 -13.37 13.16 -6.70
N THR A 174 -14.63 13.57 -6.48
CA THR A 174 -15.59 12.80 -5.67
C THR A 174 -16.81 12.42 -6.51
N LEU A 175 -17.28 11.18 -6.34
CA LEU A 175 -18.53 10.67 -6.89
C LEU A 175 -19.33 9.98 -5.79
N VAL A 176 -20.63 10.28 -5.72
CA VAL A 176 -21.58 9.68 -4.80
C VAL A 176 -22.74 9.10 -5.61
N GLY A 177 -23.13 7.86 -5.33
CA GLY A 177 -24.24 7.18 -5.97
C GLY A 177 -24.98 6.29 -4.97
N GLY A 178 -26.14 6.74 -4.50
CA GLY A 178 -26.87 6.07 -3.43
C GLY A 178 -26.01 5.94 -2.16
N ALA A 179 -25.87 4.71 -1.64
CA ALA A 179 -25.03 4.41 -0.47
C ALA A 179 -23.53 4.29 -0.78
N ARG A 180 -23.10 4.42 -2.05
CA ARG A 180 -21.71 4.23 -2.47
C ARG A 180 -21.05 5.58 -2.71
N SER A 181 -19.77 5.71 -2.34
CA SER A 181 -18.99 6.90 -2.64
C SER A 181 -17.53 6.58 -2.88
N ALA A 182 -16.94 7.23 -3.88
CA ALA A 182 -15.52 7.14 -4.19
C ALA A 182 -14.90 8.54 -4.23
N ARG A 183 -13.67 8.64 -3.73
CA ARG A 183 -12.83 9.84 -3.85
C ARG A 183 -11.47 9.48 -4.41
N LEU A 184 -11.06 10.15 -5.47
CA LEU A 184 -9.74 10.04 -6.07
C LEU A 184 -8.94 11.29 -5.68
N ILE A 185 -7.72 11.12 -5.18
CA ILE A 185 -6.80 12.18 -4.78
C ILE A 185 -5.53 12.00 -5.62
N PHE A 186 -5.22 12.99 -6.44
CA PHE A 186 -4.06 12.99 -7.32
C PHE A 186 -3.02 13.95 -6.75
N LEU A 187 -1.97 13.40 -6.12
CA LEU A 187 -0.82 14.20 -5.65
C LEU A 187 0.03 14.67 -6.83
N ASN A 188 0.03 13.92 -7.93
CA ASN A 188 0.67 14.26 -9.19
C ASN A 188 2.17 14.57 -9.09
N ILE A 189 2.91 13.94 -8.16
CA ILE A 189 4.37 14.04 -8.18
C ILE A 189 4.86 13.54 -9.53
N ALA A 190 5.63 14.34 -10.27
CA ALA A 190 6.10 13.94 -11.59
C ALA A 190 6.93 12.65 -11.48
N MET A 191 6.66 11.65 -12.32
CA MET A 191 7.44 10.41 -12.35
C MET A 191 8.91 10.66 -12.68
N LEU A 192 9.20 11.79 -13.36
CA LEU A 192 10.53 12.29 -13.62
C LEU A 192 10.55 13.81 -13.43
N SER A 193 11.07 14.27 -12.30
CA SER A 193 11.32 15.69 -12.01
C SER A 193 12.63 16.17 -12.65
N ASP A 194 12.87 17.49 -12.59
CA ASP A 194 14.12 18.12 -13.02
C ASP A 194 15.35 17.43 -12.43
N GLY A 195 16.45 17.40 -13.18
CA GLY A 195 17.67 16.68 -12.79
C GLY A 195 17.53 15.15 -12.81
N GLY A 196 16.43 14.62 -13.35
CA GLY A 196 16.23 13.18 -13.46
C GLY A 196 15.74 12.50 -12.17
N VAL A 197 15.28 13.29 -11.21
CA VAL A 197 14.89 12.81 -9.88
C VAL A 197 13.57 12.03 -9.94
N ARG A 198 13.51 10.91 -9.20
CA ARG A 198 12.36 10.00 -9.09
C ARG A 198 12.07 9.65 -7.64
N ILE A 199 10.93 9.02 -7.39
CA ILE A 199 10.49 8.61 -6.05
C ILE A 199 11.54 7.81 -5.25
N PRO A 200 12.32 6.87 -5.85
CA PRO A 200 13.44 6.23 -5.15
C PRO A 200 14.46 7.20 -4.56
N ALA A 201 14.79 8.29 -5.25
CA ALA A 201 15.73 9.29 -4.75
C ALA A 201 15.10 10.11 -3.60
N LEU A 202 13.80 10.44 -3.72
CA LEU A 202 13.05 11.10 -2.64
C LEU A 202 13.03 10.26 -1.35
N TRP A 203 12.98 8.93 -1.49
CA TRP A 203 13.08 8.01 -0.36
C TRP A 203 14.51 7.92 0.19
N ASN A 204 15.51 7.64 -0.65
CA ASN A 204 16.85 7.24 -0.23
C ASN A 204 17.82 8.39 0.07
N THR A 205 17.60 9.57 -0.52
CA THR A 205 18.59 10.66 -0.50
C THR A 205 18.03 11.88 0.24
N PRO A 206 18.54 12.17 1.46
CA PRO A 206 18.14 13.36 2.21
C PRO A 206 18.32 14.65 1.40
N GLY A 207 17.39 15.60 1.56
CA GLY A 207 17.40 16.87 0.83
C GLY A 207 16.87 16.79 -0.61
N THR A 208 16.56 15.60 -1.13
CA THR A 208 15.93 15.46 -2.44
C THR A 208 14.57 16.15 -2.47
N VAL A 209 14.32 16.89 -3.56
CA VAL A 209 13.04 17.55 -3.82
C VAL A 209 12.51 17.08 -5.17
N MET A 210 11.21 16.77 -5.21
CA MET A 210 10.46 16.51 -6.43
C MET A 210 9.35 17.55 -6.61
N ARG A 211 8.87 17.74 -7.84
CA ARG A 211 7.78 18.67 -8.15
C ARG A 211 6.58 17.94 -8.72
N THR A 212 5.40 18.48 -8.50
CA THR A 212 4.19 17.95 -9.14
C THR A 212 4.11 18.38 -10.60
N LEU A 213 3.60 17.49 -11.45
CA LEU A 213 3.12 17.82 -12.78
C LEU A 213 1.71 18.43 -12.69
N LEU A 214 1.47 19.52 -13.41
CA LEU A 214 0.11 20.03 -13.60
C LEU A 214 -0.56 19.28 -14.75
N ALA A 215 -1.50 18.40 -14.43
CA ALA A 215 -2.31 17.72 -15.43
C ALA A 215 -3.22 18.71 -16.17
N THR A 216 -3.41 18.52 -17.47
CA THR A 216 -4.27 19.38 -18.30
C THR A 216 -5.68 19.49 -17.72
N GLY A 217 -6.18 20.71 -17.55
CA GLY A 217 -7.51 20.98 -17.01
C GLY A 217 -7.69 20.62 -15.52
N SER A 218 -6.60 20.41 -14.77
CA SER A 218 -6.64 20.26 -13.31
C SER A 218 -7.09 21.58 -12.63
N PRO A 219 -7.89 21.53 -11.55
CA PRO A 219 -8.22 22.73 -10.78
C PRO A 219 -7.03 23.24 -9.93
N VAL A 220 -5.93 22.48 -9.84
CA VAL A 220 -4.70 22.93 -9.18
C VAL A 220 -3.95 23.89 -10.09
N ALA A 221 -3.78 25.14 -9.65
CA ALA A 221 -3.17 26.19 -10.46
C ALA A 221 -1.63 26.22 -10.42
N HIS A 222 -1.02 25.70 -9.36
CA HIS A 222 0.41 25.81 -9.12
C HIS A 222 1.03 24.48 -8.70
N PRO A 223 2.23 24.13 -9.20
CA PRO A 223 2.90 22.93 -8.79
C PRO A 223 3.35 23.01 -7.32
N SER A 224 3.27 21.89 -6.61
CA SER A 224 3.80 21.71 -5.26
C SER A 224 5.19 21.07 -5.30
N SER A 225 5.99 21.32 -4.26
CA SER A 225 7.28 20.66 -4.04
C SER A 225 7.15 19.62 -2.93
N TYR A 226 7.82 18.49 -3.08
CA TYR A 226 7.85 17.40 -2.11
C TYR A 226 9.28 17.08 -1.73
N GLY A 227 9.59 17.20 -0.43
CA GLY A 227 10.69 16.48 0.19
C GLY A 227 10.21 15.17 0.83
N HIS A 228 11.13 14.37 1.35
CA HIS A 228 10.83 13.12 2.05
C HIS A 228 9.78 13.34 3.16
N GLN A 229 10.04 14.28 4.07
CA GLN A 229 9.14 14.53 5.20
C GLN A 229 7.80 15.13 4.75
N THR A 230 7.80 16.01 3.72
CA THR A 230 6.56 16.55 3.15
C THR A 230 5.63 15.46 2.66
N LEU A 231 6.13 14.42 1.99
CA LEU A 231 5.30 13.31 1.54
C LEU A 231 4.74 12.50 2.72
N VAL A 232 5.57 12.25 3.75
CA VAL A 232 5.11 11.59 4.99
C VAL A 232 4.00 12.40 5.66
N ASP A 233 4.18 13.72 5.82
CA ASP A 233 3.21 14.63 6.43
C ASP A 233 1.91 14.67 5.64
N VAL A 234 1.99 14.71 4.30
CA VAL A 234 0.82 14.68 3.41
C VAL A 234 0.02 13.40 3.60
N LEU A 235 0.68 12.23 3.55
CA LEU A 235 0.00 10.94 3.70
C LEU A 235 -0.57 10.77 5.11
N ALA A 236 0.17 11.15 6.16
CA ALA A 236 -0.32 11.12 7.54
C ALA A 236 -1.51 12.08 7.74
N GLY A 237 -1.48 13.26 7.12
CA GLY A 237 -2.58 14.22 7.14
C GLY A 237 -3.83 13.72 6.41
N ILE A 238 -3.68 12.96 5.33
CA ILE A 238 -4.79 12.26 4.67
C ILE A 238 -5.37 11.21 5.61
N MET A 239 -4.54 10.36 6.24
CA MET A 239 -5.02 9.37 7.22
C MET A 239 -5.74 10.02 8.40
N ASP A 240 -5.24 11.14 8.92
CA ASP A 240 -5.88 11.86 10.03
C ASP A 240 -7.21 12.51 9.63
N ARG A 241 -7.31 13.00 8.38
CA ARG A 241 -8.53 13.59 7.83
C ARG A 241 -9.62 12.56 7.58
N TYR A 242 -9.28 11.40 7.02
CA TYR A 242 -10.27 10.39 6.63
C TYR A 242 -10.49 9.28 7.65
N ARG A 243 -9.57 9.12 8.62
CA ARG A 243 -9.61 8.11 9.69
C ARG A 243 -9.99 6.72 9.16
N PRO A 244 -9.22 6.16 8.21
CA PRO A 244 -9.56 4.88 7.59
C PRO A 244 -9.62 3.76 8.63
N THR A 245 -10.47 2.76 8.35
CA THR A 245 -10.51 1.50 9.10
C THR A 245 -9.74 0.39 8.37
N LEU A 246 -9.46 0.57 7.09
CA LEU A 246 -8.66 -0.31 6.26
C LEU A 246 -7.74 0.54 5.37
N ILE A 247 -6.45 0.22 5.35
CA ILE A 247 -5.47 0.85 4.48
C ILE A 247 -4.94 -0.20 3.49
N HIS A 248 -5.08 0.06 2.19
CA HIS A 248 -4.41 -0.72 1.15
C HIS A 248 -3.19 0.03 0.64
N THR A 249 -2.09 -0.70 0.43
CA THR A 249 -0.85 -0.16 -0.15
C THR A 249 -0.15 -1.21 -1.01
N LEU A 250 0.84 -0.77 -1.79
CA LEU A 250 1.71 -1.65 -2.59
C LEU A 250 2.70 -2.42 -1.70
N ASP A 251 3.52 -3.27 -2.31
CA ASP A 251 4.49 -4.12 -1.62
C ASP A 251 5.69 -3.31 -1.08
N PRO A 252 5.90 -3.22 0.25
CA PRO A 252 7.07 -2.56 0.82
C PRO A 252 8.34 -3.40 0.72
N ASP A 253 8.24 -4.68 0.35
CA ASP A 253 9.30 -5.67 0.47
C ASP A 253 9.24 -6.66 -0.71
N PRO A 254 9.34 -6.21 -1.98
CA PRO A 254 9.12 -7.10 -3.12
C PRO A 254 10.11 -8.26 -3.20
N ASP A 255 9.66 -9.39 -3.77
CA ASP A 255 10.48 -10.60 -3.94
C ASP A 255 11.73 -10.31 -4.79
N PHE A 256 12.89 -10.87 -4.40
CA PHE A 256 14.11 -10.81 -5.20
C PHE A 256 13.88 -11.45 -6.57
N GLN A 257 14.42 -10.82 -7.62
CA GLN A 257 14.25 -11.29 -8.99
C GLN A 257 15.58 -11.28 -9.74
N VAL A 258 15.97 -12.46 -10.20
CA VAL A 258 17.00 -12.61 -11.23
C VAL A 258 16.34 -12.36 -12.58
N HIS A 259 16.91 -11.47 -13.38
CA HIS A 259 16.40 -11.18 -14.71
C HIS A 259 17.19 -11.95 -15.77
N ASP A 260 16.46 -12.69 -16.61
CA ASP A 260 16.98 -13.51 -17.69
C ASP A 260 16.01 -13.44 -18.89
N VAL A 261 16.22 -14.29 -19.91
CA VAL A 261 15.38 -14.34 -21.11
C VAL A 261 13.93 -14.72 -20.81
N LEU A 262 13.71 -15.58 -19.80
CA LEU A 262 12.38 -16.02 -19.37
C LEU A 262 11.73 -15.01 -18.40
N HIS A 263 12.54 -14.25 -17.67
CA HIS A 263 12.14 -13.24 -16.70
C HIS A 263 12.71 -11.85 -17.04
N PRO A 264 12.34 -11.26 -18.18
CA PRO A 264 12.86 -9.96 -18.58
C PRO A 264 12.55 -8.92 -17.52
N LYS A 265 13.48 -7.96 -17.36
CA LYS A 265 13.36 -6.89 -16.36
C LYS A 265 12.13 -6.02 -16.57
N ASP A 266 11.76 -5.74 -17.82
CA ASP A 266 10.73 -4.77 -18.15
C ASP A 266 10.89 -3.46 -17.32
N ASN A 267 9.95 -3.19 -16.40
CA ASN A 267 9.91 -2.01 -15.57
C ASN A 267 10.27 -2.29 -14.09
N ASP A 268 10.70 -3.52 -13.78
CA ASP A 268 11.13 -3.91 -12.45
C ASP A 268 12.33 -3.07 -11.98
N GLN A 269 12.40 -2.88 -10.67
CA GLN A 269 13.54 -2.27 -10.01
C GLN A 269 14.75 -3.22 -10.01
N PRO A 270 15.98 -2.70 -9.99
CA PRO A 270 17.16 -3.57 -9.93
C PRO A 270 17.09 -4.56 -8.76
N GLY A 271 17.19 -5.85 -9.06
CA GLY A 271 17.30 -6.93 -8.06
C GLY A 271 15.98 -7.43 -7.47
N CYS A 272 14.85 -6.76 -7.72
CA CYS A 272 13.55 -7.16 -7.19
C CYS A 272 12.48 -7.19 -8.27
N SER A 273 11.37 -7.84 -7.99
CA SER A 273 10.33 -8.18 -8.94
C SER A 273 9.26 -7.12 -9.22
N ASP A 274 9.38 -5.93 -8.62
CA ASP A 274 8.34 -4.90 -8.65
C ASP A 274 8.82 -3.56 -9.20
N HIS A 275 7.89 -2.68 -9.55
CA HIS A 275 8.21 -1.38 -10.12
C HIS A 275 9.00 -0.51 -9.13
N ARG A 276 9.99 0.23 -9.63
CA ARG A 276 10.87 1.10 -8.81
C ARG A 276 10.14 2.15 -7.97
N ASP A 277 8.98 2.59 -8.42
CA ASP A 277 8.17 3.58 -7.70
C ASP A 277 7.18 2.93 -6.71
N HIS A 278 6.87 1.63 -6.86
CA HIS A 278 5.93 0.92 -5.98
C HIS A 278 6.48 0.77 -4.57
N THR A 279 7.69 0.20 -4.45
CA THR A 279 8.32 -0.07 -3.16
C THR A 279 8.49 1.18 -2.30
N PRO A 280 9.07 2.29 -2.80
CA PRO A 280 9.25 3.46 -1.95
C PRO A 280 7.93 4.14 -1.60
N VAL A 281 6.91 4.12 -2.46
CA VAL A 281 5.56 4.60 -2.10
C VAL A 281 4.98 3.77 -0.96
N ALA A 282 5.09 2.44 -1.02
CA ALA A 282 4.66 1.57 0.08
C ALA A 282 5.42 1.88 1.37
N LEU A 283 6.73 2.09 1.31
CA LEU A 283 7.55 2.46 2.46
C LEU A 283 7.17 3.85 3.02
N PHE A 284 6.88 4.84 2.16
CA PHE A 284 6.32 6.14 2.58
C PHE A 284 4.97 5.97 3.28
N THR A 285 4.10 5.08 2.79
CA THR A 285 2.83 4.75 3.47
C THR A 285 3.07 4.20 4.87
N TRP A 286 4.01 3.27 5.06
CA TRP A 286 4.32 2.73 6.39
C TRP A 286 4.92 3.78 7.34
N LYS A 287 5.78 4.66 6.83
CA LYS A 287 6.31 5.78 7.62
C LYS A 287 5.21 6.77 8.02
N ALA A 288 4.29 7.07 7.11
CA ALA A 288 3.13 7.92 7.39
C ALA A 288 2.15 7.27 8.39
N ILE A 289 1.94 5.95 8.32
CA ILE A 289 1.18 5.19 9.32
C ILE A 289 1.80 5.37 10.70
N ALA A 290 3.11 5.16 10.84
CA ALA A 290 3.80 5.31 12.13
C ALA A 290 3.66 6.73 12.69
N GLN A 291 3.87 7.74 11.85
CA GLN A 291 3.69 9.15 12.23
C GLN A 291 2.25 9.46 12.67
N TRP A 292 1.26 9.01 11.89
CA TRP A 292 -0.15 9.21 12.22
C TRP A 292 -0.55 8.51 13.51
N VAL A 293 -0.14 7.25 13.71
CA VAL A 293 -0.42 6.49 14.94
C VAL A 293 0.16 7.21 16.15
N ALA A 294 1.41 7.66 16.09
CA ALA A 294 2.04 8.38 17.19
C ALA A 294 1.29 9.68 17.51
N ALA A 295 1.03 10.51 16.49
CA ALA A 295 0.34 11.79 16.65
C ALA A 295 -1.09 11.62 17.18
N ALA A 296 -1.85 10.67 16.61
CA ALA A 296 -3.21 10.38 17.04
C ALA A 296 -3.24 9.81 18.46
N THR A 297 -2.31 8.92 18.83
CA THR A 297 -2.24 8.38 20.19
C THR A 297 -1.93 9.47 21.21
N GLN A 298 -1.00 10.38 20.91
CA GLN A 298 -0.66 11.47 21.81
C GLN A 298 -1.83 12.44 22.02
N ARG A 299 -2.52 12.80 20.94
CA ARG A 299 -3.63 13.76 20.91
C ARG A 299 -4.93 13.17 21.46
N ASP A 300 -5.30 11.98 20.99
CA ASP A 300 -6.59 11.35 21.24
C ASP A 300 -6.54 10.38 22.45
N LYS A 301 -5.34 10.19 23.04
CA LYS A 301 -5.03 9.23 24.13
C LYS A 301 -5.33 7.77 23.79
N ARG A 302 -5.48 7.47 22.50
CA ARG A 302 -5.77 6.13 21.97
C ARG A 302 -5.23 5.97 20.56
N ALA A 303 -4.75 4.79 20.23
CA ALA A 303 -4.29 4.46 18.89
C ALA A 303 -5.47 4.43 17.89
N PRO A 304 -5.27 4.88 16.65
CA PRO A 304 -6.28 4.75 15.59
C PRO A 304 -6.51 3.28 15.25
N ARG A 305 -7.75 2.95 14.83
CA ARG A 305 -8.20 1.58 14.62
C ARG A 305 -8.29 1.27 13.13
N PHE A 306 -7.25 0.65 12.61
CA PHE A 306 -7.20 0.22 11.22
C PHE A 306 -6.43 -1.08 11.08
N THR A 307 -6.73 -1.81 10.01
CA THR A 307 -5.86 -2.86 9.48
C THR A 307 -5.21 -2.39 8.18
N THR A 308 -4.12 -3.04 7.79
CA THR A 308 -3.40 -2.73 6.55
C THR A 308 -3.29 -3.97 5.70
N THR A 309 -3.46 -3.84 4.39
CA THR A 309 -3.18 -4.90 3.41
C THR A 309 -2.16 -4.38 2.42
N ALA A 310 -1.07 -5.13 2.23
CA ALA A 310 -0.06 -4.85 1.21
C ALA A 310 -0.23 -5.83 0.05
N PHE A 311 -0.21 -5.32 -1.18
CA PHE A 311 -0.44 -6.10 -2.40
C PHE A 311 0.83 -6.19 -3.22
N ARG A 312 1.14 -7.39 -3.74
CA ARG A 312 2.22 -7.58 -4.71
C ARG A 312 1.85 -6.92 -6.04
N GLY A 313 2.76 -6.13 -6.58
CA GLY A 313 2.61 -5.47 -7.88
C GLY A 313 2.97 -6.40 -9.05
N TYR A 314 4.06 -6.09 -9.74
CA TYR A 314 4.44 -6.78 -10.98
C TYR A 314 4.79 -8.26 -10.79
N TYR A 315 5.08 -8.70 -9.57
CA TYR A 315 5.29 -10.13 -9.28
C TYR A 315 4.08 -11.01 -9.65
N ASN A 316 2.88 -10.42 -9.81
CA ASN A 316 1.71 -11.11 -10.34
C ASN A 316 1.92 -11.80 -11.69
N GLN A 317 2.90 -11.38 -12.50
CA GLN A 317 3.22 -12.04 -13.76
C GLN A 317 3.98 -13.37 -13.60
N ARG A 318 4.45 -13.68 -12.39
CA ARG A 318 5.38 -14.78 -12.09
C ARG A 318 4.78 -15.85 -11.20
N TRP A 319 3.54 -15.66 -10.75
CA TRP A 319 2.80 -16.61 -9.94
C TRP A 319 1.60 -17.17 -10.70
N PRO A 320 1.11 -18.36 -10.32
CA PRO A 320 -0.12 -18.90 -10.88
C PRO A 320 -1.26 -17.88 -10.80
N HIS A 321 -2.04 -17.81 -11.87
CA HIS A 321 -3.24 -16.97 -11.89
C HIS A 321 -4.22 -17.45 -10.83
N ASN A 322 -4.73 -16.53 -10.00
CA ASN A 322 -5.56 -16.87 -8.85
C ASN A 322 -6.98 -16.30 -8.90
N LEU A 323 -7.34 -15.61 -9.99
CA LEU A 323 -8.70 -15.08 -10.16
C LEU A 323 -9.58 -16.03 -10.99
N PRO A 324 -10.73 -16.48 -10.46
CA PRO A 324 -11.72 -17.23 -11.24
C PRO A 324 -12.22 -16.41 -12.44
N PRO A 325 -12.67 -17.06 -13.54
CA PRO A 325 -13.09 -16.36 -14.76
C PRO A 325 -14.13 -15.26 -14.55
N ALA A 326 -15.12 -15.45 -13.67
CA ALA A 326 -16.13 -14.46 -13.37
C ALA A 326 -15.56 -13.19 -12.68
N VAL A 327 -14.61 -13.39 -11.76
CA VAL A 327 -13.93 -12.30 -11.05
C VAL A 327 -12.97 -11.56 -11.99
N LEU A 328 -12.25 -12.30 -12.85
CA LEU A 328 -11.42 -11.71 -13.89
C LEU A 328 -12.26 -10.88 -14.87
N ALA A 329 -13.42 -11.37 -15.31
CA ALA A 329 -14.31 -10.63 -16.19
C ALA A 329 -14.84 -9.35 -15.53
N GLN A 330 -15.08 -9.37 -14.21
CA GLN A 330 -15.44 -8.18 -13.45
C GLN A 330 -14.31 -7.16 -13.43
N LYS A 331 -13.10 -7.56 -13.02
CA LYS A 331 -11.90 -6.71 -13.02
C LYS A 331 -11.59 -6.13 -14.40
N ALA A 332 -11.79 -6.92 -15.46
CA ALA A 332 -11.60 -6.49 -16.84
C ALA A 332 -12.60 -5.41 -17.30
N ARG A 333 -13.82 -5.37 -16.76
CA ARG A 333 -14.76 -4.27 -17.08
C ARG A 333 -14.26 -2.93 -16.54
N ALA A 334 -13.79 -2.90 -15.31
CA ALA A 334 -13.22 -1.69 -14.71
C ALA A 334 -11.98 -1.21 -15.48
N ILE A 335 -11.04 -2.12 -15.80
CA ILE A 335 -9.84 -1.78 -16.59
C ILE A 335 -10.20 -1.34 -18.01
N LYS A 336 -11.22 -1.94 -18.65
CA LYS A 336 -11.70 -1.50 -19.97
C LYS A 336 -12.21 -0.05 -19.92
N SER A 337 -12.97 0.32 -18.89
CA SER A 337 -13.42 1.71 -18.69
C SER A 337 -12.25 2.66 -18.42
N TYR A 338 -11.22 2.20 -17.69
CA TYR A 338 -9.99 2.97 -17.49
C TYR A 338 -9.19 3.19 -18.78
N GLY A 339 -9.06 2.14 -19.59
CA GLY A 339 -8.30 2.19 -20.83
C GLY A 339 -8.96 3.07 -21.89
N GLY A 340 -10.29 3.17 -21.88
CA GLY A 340 -11.03 4.09 -22.75
C GLY A 340 -10.89 3.79 -24.24
N ALA A 341 -11.34 4.74 -25.06
CA ALA A 341 -11.05 4.78 -26.49
C ALA A 341 -11.03 6.24 -27.02
N PRO A 342 -10.35 6.52 -28.15
CA PRO A 342 -10.25 7.87 -28.70
C PRO A 342 -11.56 8.45 -29.25
N ASP A 343 -12.49 7.59 -29.65
CA ASP A 343 -13.80 7.94 -30.19
C ASP A 343 -14.87 8.18 -29.11
N TRP A 344 -14.53 8.00 -27.83
CA TRP A 344 -15.44 8.26 -26.72
C TRP A 344 -15.58 9.75 -26.46
N ASP A 345 -16.81 10.21 -26.25
CA ASP A 345 -17.09 11.55 -25.74
C ASP A 345 -17.22 11.53 -24.23
N CYS A 346 -16.10 11.76 -23.54
CA CYS A 346 -16.02 11.74 -22.08
C CYS A 346 -15.90 13.13 -21.44
N GLY A 347 -16.01 14.20 -22.24
CA GLY A 347 -15.86 15.58 -21.78
C GLY A 347 -14.44 15.99 -21.34
N ASN A 348 -13.40 15.21 -21.68
CA ASN A 348 -12.00 15.57 -21.43
C ASN A 348 -11.22 15.70 -22.74
N ALA A 349 -10.86 16.94 -23.11
CA ALA A 349 -10.11 17.22 -24.33
C ALA A 349 -8.72 16.56 -24.39
N ALA A 350 -8.14 16.22 -23.22
CA ALA A 350 -6.86 15.52 -23.15
C ALA A 350 -6.96 14.00 -23.45
N GLY A 351 -8.18 13.46 -23.55
CA GLY A 351 -8.45 12.05 -23.85
C GLY A 351 -9.25 11.32 -22.78
N CYS A 352 -9.79 10.18 -23.18
CA CYS A 352 -10.78 9.41 -22.43
C CYS A 352 -10.24 8.14 -21.77
N GLY A 353 -8.97 8.14 -21.36
CA GLY A 353 -8.34 7.03 -20.67
C GLY A 353 -6.88 6.84 -21.05
N ASP A 354 -6.34 5.71 -20.62
CA ASP A 354 -5.04 5.20 -21.05
C ASP A 354 -5.22 4.20 -22.19
N TYR A 355 -5.09 4.67 -23.43
CA TYR A 355 -5.37 3.85 -24.61
C TYR A 355 -4.43 2.66 -24.75
N SER A 356 -3.28 2.68 -24.05
CA SER A 356 -2.38 1.54 -23.97
C SER A 356 -2.99 0.37 -23.17
N GLN A 357 -3.99 0.63 -22.33
CA GLN A 357 -4.74 -0.35 -21.54
C GLN A 357 -6.15 -0.60 -22.10
N GLY A 358 -6.51 0.01 -23.23
CA GLY A 358 -7.83 -0.12 -23.85
C GLY A 358 -8.15 -1.50 -24.46
N GLY A 359 -9.43 -1.74 -24.69
CA GLY A 359 -9.93 -2.93 -25.38
C GLY A 359 -9.62 -4.25 -24.66
N VAL A 360 -9.16 -5.26 -25.43
CA VAL A 360 -8.83 -6.61 -24.91
C VAL A 360 -7.34 -6.78 -24.57
N ARG A 361 -6.52 -5.72 -24.73
CA ARG A 361 -5.08 -5.79 -24.52
C ARG A 361 -4.69 -6.25 -23.11
N PRO A 362 -5.32 -5.78 -22.01
CA PRO A 362 -5.03 -6.29 -20.67
C PRO A 362 -5.16 -7.81 -20.53
N LEU A 363 -6.15 -8.41 -21.20
CA LEU A 363 -6.40 -9.85 -21.17
C LEU A 363 -5.42 -10.67 -22.02
N ARG A 364 -4.86 -10.06 -23.08
CA ARG A 364 -3.89 -10.68 -24.01
C ARG A 364 -2.44 -10.38 -23.68
N ASN A 365 -2.17 -9.44 -22.78
CA ASN A 365 -0.81 -9.05 -22.40
C ASN A 365 -0.09 -10.25 -21.75
N ARG A 366 1.10 -10.59 -22.26
CA ARG A 366 1.96 -11.68 -21.75
C ARG A 366 2.22 -11.59 -20.24
N LYS A 367 2.24 -10.37 -19.69
CA LYS A 367 2.48 -10.13 -18.27
C LYS A 367 1.33 -10.62 -17.39
N GLY A 368 0.11 -10.73 -17.93
CA GLY A 368 -1.01 -11.34 -17.22
C GLY A 368 -1.39 -10.70 -15.87
N TRP A 369 -0.91 -9.49 -15.52
CA TRP A 369 -1.15 -8.86 -14.22
C TRP A 369 -2.63 -8.82 -13.82
N ILE A 370 -3.52 -8.61 -14.79
CA ILE A 370 -4.97 -8.59 -14.58
C ILE A 370 -5.53 -9.91 -14.00
N ARG A 371 -4.85 -11.04 -14.19
CA ARG A 371 -5.32 -12.39 -13.86
C ARG A 371 -5.08 -12.79 -12.41
N SER A 372 -4.46 -11.92 -11.63
CA SER A 372 -4.06 -12.22 -10.27
C SER A 372 -4.26 -11.04 -9.32
N THR A 373 -4.40 -11.36 -8.04
CA THR A 373 -4.35 -10.43 -6.90
C THR A 373 -3.68 -11.16 -5.75
N HIS A 374 -2.44 -10.82 -5.43
CA HIS A 374 -1.68 -11.48 -4.36
C HIS A 374 -1.35 -10.51 -3.23
N TYR A 375 -1.62 -10.91 -1.99
CA TYR A 375 -1.24 -10.16 -0.80
C TYR A 375 0.19 -10.48 -0.39
N ARG A 376 1.00 -9.46 -0.05
CA ARG A 376 2.35 -9.64 0.50
C ARG A 376 2.33 -10.54 1.74
N TYR A 377 1.36 -10.30 2.62
CA TYR A 377 1.18 -11.02 3.88
C TYR A 377 -0.17 -11.76 3.89
N PRO A 378 -0.25 -13.03 3.42
CA PRO A 378 -1.51 -13.76 3.23
C PRO A 378 -2.21 -14.22 4.53
N ALA A 379 -1.81 -13.73 5.71
CA ALA A 379 -2.30 -14.15 7.02
C ALA A 379 -2.70 -12.95 7.92
N SER A 380 -3.51 -12.03 7.39
CA SER A 380 -4.05 -10.89 8.15
C SER A 380 -5.23 -11.24 9.07
N LEU A 381 -5.63 -12.51 9.10
CA LEU A 381 -6.63 -13.00 10.06
C LEU A 381 -6.01 -13.11 11.46
N PRO A 382 -6.78 -12.88 12.53
CA PRO A 382 -6.31 -13.13 13.88
C PRO A 382 -5.87 -14.59 14.05
N ALA A 383 -4.73 -14.82 14.69
CA ALA A 383 -4.22 -16.14 15.03
C ALA A 383 -4.90 -16.64 16.32
N PRO A 384 -5.79 -17.65 16.25
CA PRO A 384 -6.51 -18.15 17.41
C PRO A 384 -5.66 -19.14 18.21
N THR A 385 -5.89 -19.18 19.52
CA THR A 385 -5.41 -20.18 20.48
C THR A 385 -6.42 -20.28 21.62
N THR A 386 -6.07 -21.01 22.68
CA THR A 386 -6.90 -21.20 23.87
C THR A 386 -6.12 -20.79 25.12
N ASP A 387 -6.71 -20.14 26.12
CA ASP A 387 -6.00 -19.97 27.40
C ASP A 387 -6.10 -21.22 28.29
N ALA A 388 -5.43 -21.19 29.43
CA ALA A 388 -5.46 -22.28 30.42
C ALA A 388 -6.86 -22.54 31.01
N GLN A 389 -7.82 -21.63 30.83
CA GLN A 389 -9.21 -21.78 31.26
C GLN A 389 -10.12 -22.27 30.13
N GLY A 390 -9.56 -22.69 28.98
CA GLY A 390 -10.35 -23.19 27.85
C GLY A 390 -11.02 -22.10 27.01
N ARG A 391 -10.68 -20.82 27.21
CA ARG A 391 -11.26 -19.71 26.42
C ARG A 391 -10.52 -19.47 25.14
N LEU A 392 -11.23 -19.09 24.08
CA LEU A 392 -10.58 -18.64 22.86
C LEU A 392 -9.83 -17.33 23.08
N VAL A 393 -8.61 -17.27 22.55
CA VAL A 393 -7.76 -16.08 22.52
C VAL A 393 -7.33 -15.86 21.08
N ALA A 394 -7.48 -14.65 20.57
CA ALA A 394 -7.05 -14.30 19.22
C ALA A 394 -5.99 -13.21 19.28
N TYR A 395 -4.90 -13.39 18.55
CA TYR A 395 -3.84 -12.40 18.41
C TYR A 395 -3.87 -11.80 17.01
N GLY A 396 -3.63 -10.52 16.86
CA GLY A 396 -3.59 -9.89 15.53
C GLY A 396 -2.92 -8.52 15.57
N VAL A 397 -2.94 -7.84 14.43
CA VAL A 397 -2.41 -6.48 14.31
C VAL A 397 -3.58 -5.50 14.13
N LEU A 398 -3.62 -4.49 14.99
CA LEU A 398 -4.59 -3.41 14.93
C LEU A 398 -3.87 -2.09 15.21
N GLY A 399 -4.07 -1.09 14.36
CA GLY A 399 -3.41 0.20 14.53
C GLY A 399 -1.87 0.10 14.39
N ALA A 400 -1.38 -0.86 13.60
CA ALA A 400 0.03 -1.24 13.48
C ALA A 400 0.69 -1.81 14.75
N GLN A 401 -0.08 -2.18 15.77
CA GLN A 401 0.39 -2.77 17.02
C GLN A 401 -0.15 -4.19 17.20
N ALA A 402 0.55 -5.02 17.97
CA ALA A 402 0.04 -6.33 18.37
C ALA A 402 -1.10 -6.16 19.37
N VAL A 403 -2.18 -6.91 19.18
CA VAL A 403 -3.34 -6.92 20.07
C VAL A 403 -3.79 -8.34 20.37
N ARG A 404 -4.48 -8.50 21.50
CA ARG A 404 -5.08 -9.75 21.94
C ARG A 404 -6.56 -9.55 22.28
N TRP A 405 -7.43 -10.30 21.61
CA TRP A 405 -8.81 -10.50 22.04
C TRP A 405 -8.92 -11.75 22.89
N ARG A 406 -9.75 -11.71 23.91
CA ARG A 406 -10.04 -12.87 24.76
C ARG A 406 -11.54 -13.04 24.85
N GLU A 407 -11.98 -14.27 24.72
CA GLU A 407 -13.36 -14.65 24.92
C GLU A 407 -13.81 -14.32 26.35
N THR A 408 -15.05 -13.85 26.52
CA THR A 408 -15.58 -13.43 27.81
C THR A 408 -15.82 -14.61 28.77
N GLY A 409 -16.12 -15.79 28.22
CA GLY A 409 -16.24 -17.06 28.93
C GLY A 409 -16.08 -18.24 27.97
N PRO A 410 -15.66 -19.43 28.43
CA PRO A 410 -15.35 -20.55 27.55
C PRO A 410 -16.54 -20.93 26.64
N GLY A 411 -16.32 -20.96 25.33
CA GLY A 411 -17.33 -21.34 24.35
C GLY A 411 -18.46 -20.34 24.15
N SER A 412 -18.37 -19.13 24.73
CA SER A 412 -19.37 -18.08 24.57
C SER A 412 -19.41 -17.46 23.16
N GLY A 413 -18.33 -17.58 22.38
CA GLY A 413 -18.17 -16.93 21.08
C GLY A 413 -18.12 -15.40 21.15
N ARG A 414 -18.14 -14.82 22.36
CA ARG A 414 -18.13 -13.37 22.60
C ARG A 414 -16.76 -12.94 23.07
N PHE A 415 -16.20 -11.90 22.45
CA PHE A 415 -14.87 -11.37 22.77
C PHE A 415 -14.98 -10.02 23.47
N GLY A 416 -14.10 -9.79 24.45
CA GLY A 416 -13.91 -8.48 25.06
C GLY A 416 -13.17 -7.50 24.15
N ALA A 417 -12.93 -6.28 24.65
CA ALA A 417 -12.08 -5.30 23.98
C ALA A 417 -10.65 -5.86 23.76
N PRO A 418 -9.98 -5.49 22.66
CA PRO A 418 -8.60 -5.89 22.45
C PRO A 418 -7.70 -5.29 23.53
N ARG A 419 -6.79 -6.11 24.04
CA ARG A 419 -5.66 -5.62 24.83
C ARG A 419 -4.49 -5.34 23.90
N GLY A 420 -4.01 -4.11 23.89
CA GLY A 420 -2.77 -3.74 23.22
C GLY A 420 -1.57 -4.39 23.90
N LEU A 421 -0.78 -5.08 23.10
CA LEU A 421 0.49 -5.69 23.49
C LEU A 421 1.68 -4.84 23.06
N GLY A 422 1.44 -3.70 22.40
CA GLY A 422 2.46 -2.79 21.93
C GLY A 422 3.17 -3.26 20.65
N GLY A 423 4.37 -2.75 20.44
CA GLY A 423 5.19 -2.96 19.25
C GLY A 423 4.88 -1.97 18.12
N GLY A 424 5.47 -2.25 16.96
CA GLY A 424 5.11 -1.64 15.69
C GLY A 424 6.06 -0.57 15.13
N PRO A 425 5.85 -0.14 13.87
CA PRO A 425 4.78 -0.61 12.98
C PRO A 425 5.00 -2.07 12.54
N LEU A 426 4.06 -2.94 12.89
CA LEU A 426 4.16 -4.37 12.59
C LEU A 426 3.62 -4.64 11.18
N ALA A 427 4.22 -5.62 10.50
CA ALA A 427 3.59 -6.23 9.33
C ALA A 427 2.18 -6.70 9.72
N PRO A 428 1.17 -6.64 8.83
CA PRO A 428 -0.23 -6.89 9.15
C PRO A 428 -0.55 -8.40 9.29
N ALA A 429 0.40 -9.21 9.72
CA ALA A 429 0.26 -10.64 9.96
C ALA A 429 1.08 -11.04 11.17
N LEU A 430 0.51 -11.89 12.03
CA LEU A 430 1.18 -12.48 13.19
C LEU A 430 0.95 -13.98 13.21
N ALA A 431 1.95 -14.71 13.72
CA ALA A 431 1.80 -16.10 14.12
C ALA A 431 1.82 -16.16 15.65
N ALA A 432 0.89 -16.91 16.24
CA ALA A 432 0.89 -17.21 17.67
C ALA A 432 1.35 -18.67 17.85
N VAL A 433 2.32 -18.88 18.73
CA VAL A 433 2.81 -20.21 19.13
C VAL A 433 2.75 -20.32 20.64
N ARG A 434 2.59 -21.55 21.15
CA ARG A 434 2.73 -21.82 22.59
C ARG A 434 4.14 -22.29 22.89
N ASP A 435 4.69 -21.83 23.99
CA ASP A 435 5.94 -22.40 24.50
C ASP A 435 5.72 -23.76 25.19
N SER A 436 6.82 -24.40 25.63
CA SER A 436 6.78 -25.69 26.34
C SER A 436 6.07 -25.63 27.70
N ALA A 437 5.88 -24.44 28.25
CA ALA A 437 5.11 -24.19 29.47
C ALA A 437 3.62 -23.88 29.16
N GLY A 438 3.22 -23.93 27.89
CA GLY A 438 1.86 -23.68 27.43
C GLY A 438 1.47 -22.19 27.38
N ARG A 439 2.44 -21.28 27.47
CA ARG A 439 2.23 -19.81 27.45
C ARG A 439 2.10 -19.27 26.04
#